data_AF-X1B0N4-F1
#
_entry.id   AF-X1B0N4-F1
#
_cell.length_a   1.000
_cell.length_b   1.000
_cell.length_c   1.000
_cell.angle_alpha   90.00
_cell.angle_beta   90.00
_cell.angle_gamma   90.00
#
_symmetry.space_group_name_H-M   'P 1'
#
loop_
_entity.id
_entity.type
_entity.pdbx_description
1 polymer ?
#
loop_
_entity_poly.entity_id
_entity_poly.type
_entity_poly.pdbx_seq_one_letter_code
_entity_poly.pdbx_strand_id
1 'polypeptide(L)'
;YIVFQTTLNIDILANAPVSNGIDISEQSATSYLIDPNDPDNEDLNTVVPDSTIVEWNIIKRKGDNDTKERPFYSTENINLSIYSDGIYSVIRDGTSRNVFFGPANDATIPYEQYEINATINYNEQTRQARQFVEIKGKEPFLLNEKFLMEFDKSQNGNGGSRKANNLWANGIDYLKLLISRDPNSSITRFSDCFRECISSSRLDLLELSSEQIVEVTCNNDDMEFLWGNVSEFLDPYTNEWGLFFQGKLNKDYFISKGSASVQKNLK
;
A
#
# COMPACT_ATOMS: atom_id res chain seq x y z
N TYR A 1 40.96 23.56 26.35
CA TYR A 1 39.76 23.83 25.54
C TYR A 1 38.59 23.82 26.50
N ILE A 2 37.79 24.90 26.51
CA ILE A 2 36.55 24.95 27.31
C ILE A 2 35.44 24.48 26.37
N VAL A 3 34.83 23.34 26.70
CA VAL A 3 33.65 22.83 25.98
C VAL A 3 32.44 23.44 26.67
N PHE A 4 31.64 24.24 25.96
CA PHE A 4 30.32 24.64 26.45
C PHE A 4 29.30 23.62 25.96
N GLN A 5 28.56 23.01 26.89
CA GLN A 5 27.38 22.24 26.55
C GLN A 5 26.29 23.22 26.12
N THR A 6 25.58 22.90 25.05
CA THR A 6 24.39 23.67 24.63
C THR A 6 23.41 23.70 25.81
N THR A 7 22.61 24.75 25.90
CA THR A 7 21.42 24.74 26.77
C THR A 7 20.16 24.47 25.96
N LEU A 8 20.16 24.77 24.66
CA LEU A 8 19.05 24.46 23.77
C LEU A 8 18.82 22.95 23.67
N ASN A 9 17.56 22.54 23.76
CA ASN A 9 17.12 21.18 23.50
C ASN A 9 15.81 21.17 22.71
N ILE A 10 15.54 20.07 22.03
CA ILE A 10 14.32 19.82 21.28
C ILE A 10 13.95 18.35 21.41
N ASP A 11 12.70 18.09 21.75
CA ASP A 11 12.11 16.76 21.79
C ASP A 11 11.06 16.65 20.70
N ILE A 12 11.08 15.55 19.95
CA ILE A 12 10.15 15.31 18.85
C ILE A 12 9.14 14.23 19.23
N LEU A 13 7.90 14.43 18.82
CA LEU A 13 6.84 13.44 18.80
C LEU A 13 6.43 13.20 17.35
N ALA A 14 6.96 12.12 16.78
CA ALA A 14 6.72 11.70 15.41
C ALA A 14 5.75 10.52 15.35
N ASN A 15 4.77 10.60 14.45
CA ASN A 15 3.70 9.62 14.29
C ASN A 15 3.61 9.14 12.83
N ALA A 16 3.45 7.82 12.64
CA ALA A 16 3.22 7.24 11.32
C ALA A 16 1.71 7.20 11.00
N PRO A 17 1.30 7.59 9.77
CA PRO A 17 -0.07 7.36 9.33
C PRO A 17 -0.35 5.87 9.11
N VAL A 18 -1.61 5.49 9.19
CA VAL A 18 -2.09 4.17 8.79
C VAL A 18 -2.07 4.05 7.25
N SER A 19 -1.68 2.89 6.73
CA SER A 19 -1.62 2.61 5.28
C SER A 19 -3.01 2.40 4.63
N ASN A 20 -3.96 3.31 4.84
CA ASN A 20 -5.31 3.26 4.27
C ASN A 20 -5.56 4.32 3.16
N GLY A 21 -4.58 5.17 2.87
CA GLY A 21 -4.67 6.23 1.87
C GLY A 21 -5.45 7.47 2.30
N ILE A 22 -5.94 7.53 3.54
CA ILE A 22 -6.77 8.62 4.06
C ILE A 22 -6.14 9.24 5.31
N ASP A 23 -5.50 8.41 6.14
CA ASP A 23 -4.94 8.84 7.41
C ASP A 23 -3.72 9.75 7.26
N ILE A 24 -3.68 10.80 8.07
CA ILE A 24 -2.62 11.81 8.08
C ILE A 24 -2.23 12.01 9.55
N SER A 25 -0.95 11.88 9.83
CA SER A 25 -0.42 12.00 11.19
C SER A 25 0.27 13.34 11.40
N GLU A 26 -0.13 14.06 12.44
CA GLU A 26 0.55 15.29 12.86
C GLU A 26 1.86 14.96 13.60
N GLN A 27 2.87 15.78 13.34
CA GLN A 27 4.16 15.79 14.02
C GLN A 27 4.25 17.03 14.89
N SER A 28 4.88 16.90 16.05
CA SER A 28 5.11 18.02 16.95
C SER A 28 6.49 17.96 17.57
N ALA A 29 7.05 19.12 17.92
CA ALA A 29 8.32 19.19 18.63
C ALA A 29 8.24 20.22 19.76
N THR A 30 8.77 19.89 20.92
CA THR A 30 8.85 20.79 22.08
C THR A 30 10.29 21.25 22.24
N SER A 31 10.51 22.56 22.34
CA SER A 31 11.85 23.14 22.45
C SER A 31 12.00 23.95 23.73
N TYR A 32 13.13 23.76 24.41
CA TYR A 32 13.40 24.39 25.70
C TYR A 32 14.89 24.64 25.90
N LEU A 33 15.20 25.48 26.88
CA LEU A 33 16.53 25.78 27.36
C LEU A 33 16.70 25.13 28.73
N ILE A 34 17.73 24.29 28.85
CA ILE A 34 18.16 23.68 30.10
C ILE A 34 18.79 24.76 30.99
N ASP A 35 18.41 24.82 32.28
CA ASP A 35 19.06 25.69 33.25
C ASP A 35 20.50 25.19 33.49
N PRO A 36 21.54 25.99 33.16
CA PRO A 36 22.92 25.55 33.33
C PRO A 36 23.34 25.36 34.79
N ASN A 37 22.60 25.92 35.76
CA ASN A 37 22.88 25.77 37.18
C ASN A 37 22.25 24.51 37.79
N ASP A 38 21.19 23.98 37.17
CA ASP A 38 20.47 22.79 37.63
C ASP A 38 19.97 21.97 36.41
N PRO A 39 20.89 21.36 35.64
CA PRO A 39 20.57 20.76 34.34
C PRO A 39 19.71 19.49 34.44
N ASP A 40 19.59 18.90 35.62
CA ASP A 40 18.81 17.68 35.87
C ASP A 40 17.36 17.99 36.32
N ASN A 41 17.03 19.27 36.50
CA ASN A 41 15.73 19.72 37.00
C ASN A 41 14.87 20.30 35.88
N GLU A 42 14.01 19.46 35.29
CA GLU A 42 13.16 19.81 34.16
C GLU A 42 12.18 20.96 34.45
N ASP A 43 11.79 21.16 35.72
CA ASP A 43 10.88 22.25 36.13
C ASP A 43 11.50 23.65 35.98
N LEU A 44 12.83 23.73 35.89
CA LEU A 44 13.58 24.98 35.70
C LEU A 44 13.87 25.27 34.22
N ASN A 45 13.51 24.36 33.32
CA ASN A 45 13.71 24.56 31.90
C ASN A 45 12.83 25.70 31.39
N THR A 46 13.42 26.58 30.57
CA THR A 46 12.69 27.72 29.99
C THR A 46 12.23 27.38 28.58
N VAL A 47 10.96 27.62 28.25
CA VAL A 47 10.48 27.43 26.88
C VAL A 47 11.17 28.40 25.93
N VAL A 48 11.44 27.93 24.71
CA VAL A 48 11.95 28.82 23.65
C VAL A 48 10.84 29.82 23.27
N PRO A 49 11.17 31.10 23.01
CA PRO A 49 10.16 32.12 22.69
C PRO A 49 9.29 31.76 21.48
N ASP A 50 8.04 32.19 21.55
CA ASP A 50 7.08 32.08 20.45
C ASP A 50 7.61 32.71 19.16
N SER A 51 7.11 32.19 18.03
CA SER A 51 7.54 32.56 16.67
C SER A 51 8.96 32.14 16.31
N THR A 52 9.66 31.39 17.17
CA THR A 52 10.89 30.69 16.78
C THR A 52 10.56 29.59 15.79
N ILE A 53 11.39 29.45 14.76
CA ILE A 53 11.13 28.54 13.64
C ILE A 53 11.80 27.18 13.88
N VAL A 54 11.06 26.13 13.55
CA VAL A 54 11.57 24.76 13.49
C VAL A 54 11.52 24.30 12.04
N GLU A 55 12.65 23.80 11.54
CA GLU A 55 12.78 23.17 10.23
C GLU A 55 12.56 21.67 10.34
N TRP A 56 11.79 21.12 9.41
CA TRP A 56 11.40 19.73 9.38
C TRP A 56 11.93 19.05 8.13
N ASN A 57 12.37 17.80 8.29
CA ASN A 57 12.78 16.97 7.19
C ASN A 57 12.35 15.52 7.43
N ILE A 58 12.08 14.81 6.36
CA ILE A 58 11.82 13.36 6.37
C ILE A 58 12.85 12.66 5.51
N ILE A 59 13.49 11.64 6.07
CA ILE A 59 14.51 10.85 5.39
C ILE A 59 14.01 9.42 5.24
N LYS A 60 13.99 8.94 3.99
CA LYS A 60 13.82 7.50 3.71
C LYS A 60 15.07 6.78 4.16
N ARG A 61 14.93 5.66 4.87
CA ARG A 61 16.10 4.91 5.32
C ARG A 61 16.81 4.24 4.12
N LYS A 62 18.13 4.45 4.01
CA LYS A 62 18.97 3.77 3.01
C LYS A 62 18.99 2.25 3.28
N GLY A 63 18.63 1.47 2.27
CA GLY A 63 18.63 0.00 2.30
C GLY A 63 17.29 -0.61 1.92
N ASP A 64 16.20 0.12 2.15
CA ASP A 64 14.84 -0.31 1.79
C ASP A 64 14.46 0.30 0.44
N ASN A 65 14.78 -0.42 -0.65
CA ASN A 65 14.37 -0.06 -2.01
C ASN A 65 12.83 0.06 -2.16
N ASP A 66 12.09 -0.42 -1.16
CA ASP A 66 10.64 -0.45 -1.11
C ASP A 66 10.02 0.76 -0.39
N THR A 67 10.84 1.69 0.13
CA THR A 67 10.37 2.92 0.79
C THR A 67 10.03 3.99 -0.24
N LYS A 68 8.76 4.42 -0.27
CA LYS A 68 8.22 5.36 -1.26
C LYS A 68 8.42 6.81 -0.84
N GLU A 69 8.17 7.73 -1.78
CA GLU A 69 7.96 9.14 -1.42
C GLU A 69 6.56 9.31 -0.86
N ARG A 70 6.49 9.94 0.30
CA ARG A 70 5.25 10.18 1.02
C ARG A 70 5.10 11.67 1.26
N PRO A 71 3.87 12.21 1.16
CA PRO A 71 3.66 13.62 1.43
C PRO A 71 4.10 13.95 2.86
N PHE A 72 4.89 15.01 2.97
CA PHE A 72 5.34 15.57 4.22
C PHE A 72 5.31 17.08 4.04
N TYR A 73 4.52 17.78 4.84
CA TYR A 73 4.24 19.20 4.60
C TYR A 73 3.82 19.92 5.89
N SER A 74 3.83 21.24 5.84
CA SER A 74 3.35 22.10 6.91
C SER A 74 2.15 22.91 6.41
N THR A 75 1.19 23.19 7.28
CA THR A 75 0.10 24.14 7.00
C THR A 75 0.35 25.53 7.59
N GLU A 76 1.54 25.74 8.16
CA GLU A 76 1.92 26.99 8.77
C GLU A 76 2.15 28.08 7.71
N ASN A 77 1.54 29.26 7.89
CA ASN A 77 1.74 30.39 6.99
C ASN A 77 2.98 31.19 7.42
N ILE A 78 4.14 30.69 7.05
CA ILE A 78 5.42 31.36 7.28
C ILE A 78 5.74 32.19 6.04
N ASN A 79 6.20 33.42 6.23
CA ASN A 79 6.62 34.25 5.11
C ASN A 79 7.91 33.68 4.50
N LEU A 80 7.75 32.81 3.50
CA LEU A 80 8.83 32.10 2.82
C LEU A 80 9.79 33.01 2.06
N SER A 81 9.51 34.32 1.91
CA SER A 81 10.44 35.24 1.24
C SER A 81 11.80 35.38 1.94
N ILE A 82 11.90 34.92 3.20
CA ILE A 82 13.12 34.98 4.03
C ILE A 82 13.80 33.61 4.16
N TYR A 83 13.09 32.51 3.86
CA TYR A 83 13.56 31.14 4.07
C TYR A 83 13.67 30.39 2.73
N SER A 84 14.62 29.46 2.62
CA SER A 84 14.76 28.60 1.44
C SER A 84 13.57 27.63 1.30
N ASP A 85 13.50 26.91 0.18
CA ASP A 85 12.60 25.76 0.03
C ASP A 85 12.77 24.79 1.21
N GLY A 86 11.68 24.45 1.90
CA GLY A 86 11.71 23.59 3.08
C GLY A 86 10.35 23.50 3.78
N ILE A 87 10.26 22.64 4.80
CA ILE A 87 9.06 22.47 5.61
C ILE A 87 9.33 23.08 6.96
N TYR A 88 8.55 24.09 7.33
CA TYR A 88 8.78 24.88 8.53
C TYR A 88 7.51 24.98 9.36
N SER A 89 7.70 25.16 10.65
CA SER A 89 6.63 25.50 11.59
C SER A 89 7.15 26.51 12.61
N VAL A 90 6.25 27.08 13.40
CA VAL A 90 6.58 28.05 14.44
C VAL A 90 6.23 27.51 15.82
N ILE A 91 7.06 27.85 16.79
CA ILE A 91 6.81 27.57 18.20
C ILE A 91 5.70 28.49 18.72
N ARG A 92 4.77 27.89 19.46
CA ARG A 92 3.76 28.55 20.28
C ARG A 92 3.69 27.82 21.61
N ASP A 93 3.90 28.53 22.70
CA ASP A 93 3.89 27.96 24.05
C ASP A 93 4.90 26.80 24.19
N GLY A 94 6.11 27.00 23.65
CA GLY A 94 7.19 26.00 23.69
C GLY A 94 7.04 24.81 22.73
N THR A 95 5.90 24.67 22.03
CA THR A 95 5.66 23.58 21.09
C THR A 95 5.47 24.07 19.66
N SER A 96 6.11 23.39 18.72
CA SER A 96 5.95 23.51 17.29
C SER A 96 5.01 22.40 16.78
N ARG A 97 4.01 22.78 15.98
CA ARG A 97 2.93 21.90 15.46
C ARG A 97 2.64 22.20 13.99
N ASN A 98 1.54 21.65 13.44
CA ASN A 98 1.06 21.89 12.08
C ASN A 98 1.96 21.32 10.97
N VAL A 99 2.70 20.25 11.30
CA VAL A 99 3.49 19.46 10.35
C VAL A 99 2.85 18.10 10.21
N PHE A 100 2.68 17.63 8.99
CA PHE A 100 1.86 16.47 8.67
C PHE A 100 2.63 15.47 7.82
N PHE A 101 2.46 14.20 8.15
CA PHE A 101 3.00 13.06 7.43
C PHE A 101 1.86 12.18 6.89
N GLY A 102 1.86 11.93 5.58
CA GLY A 102 0.80 11.23 4.86
C GLY A 102 -0.08 12.15 4.00
N PRO A 103 -1.07 11.61 3.29
CA PRO A 103 -1.58 10.25 3.43
C PRO A 103 -0.63 9.18 2.86
N ALA A 104 -0.73 7.97 3.40
CA ALA A 104 -0.03 6.80 2.88
C ALA A 104 -1.04 5.73 2.46
N ASN A 105 -1.08 5.44 1.17
CA ASN A 105 -1.66 4.21 0.64
C ASN A 105 -0.57 3.14 0.54
N ASP A 106 -0.93 1.91 0.19
CA ASP A 106 -0.03 0.94 -0.45
C ASP A 106 1.37 0.73 0.17
N ALA A 107 1.49 0.83 1.50
CA ALA A 107 2.78 0.64 2.17
C ALA A 107 3.29 -0.78 1.98
N THR A 108 4.58 -0.91 1.65
CA THR A 108 5.19 -2.21 1.37
C THR A 108 5.27 -3.07 2.64
N ILE A 109 5.14 -4.39 2.48
CA ILE A 109 5.22 -5.37 3.57
C ILE A 109 6.70 -5.64 3.88
N PRO A 110 7.09 -5.75 5.16
CA PRO A 110 6.24 -5.65 6.36
C PRO A 110 5.93 -4.19 6.78
N TYR A 111 6.80 -3.25 6.44
CA TYR A 111 6.63 -1.82 6.76
C TYR A 111 7.55 -0.96 5.88
N GLU A 112 7.25 0.33 5.81
CA GLU A 112 8.15 1.38 5.30
C GLU A 112 8.73 2.18 6.49
N GLN A 113 10.05 2.40 6.51
CA GLN A 113 10.72 3.13 7.59
C GLN A 113 11.14 4.55 7.18
N TYR A 114 10.82 5.51 8.04
CA TYR A 114 11.20 6.91 7.87
C TYR A 114 11.87 7.46 9.14
N GLU A 115 12.82 8.37 8.95
CA GLU A 115 13.40 9.19 10.02
C GLU A 115 12.87 10.61 9.87
N ILE A 116 12.12 11.09 10.87
CA ILE A 116 11.63 12.46 10.92
C ILE A 116 12.56 13.28 11.79
N ASN A 117 13.01 14.40 11.23
CA ASN A 117 13.98 15.30 11.83
C ASN A 117 13.35 16.67 12.07
N ALA A 118 13.56 17.21 13.26
CA ALA A 118 13.22 18.58 13.63
C ALA A 118 14.49 19.31 14.03
N THR A 119 14.76 20.46 13.41
CA THR A 119 15.95 21.28 13.65
C THR A 119 15.51 22.67 14.10
N ILE A 120 16.11 23.16 15.18
CA ILE A 120 15.88 24.51 15.70
C ILE A 120 17.20 25.28 15.78
N ASN A 121 17.15 26.55 15.41
CA ASN A 121 18.23 27.51 15.59
C ASN A 121 17.75 28.65 16.46
N TYR A 122 18.38 28.82 17.62
CA TYR A 122 18.04 29.86 18.59
C TYR A 122 19.28 30.31 19.37
N ASN A 123 19.49 31.62 19.50
CA ASN A 123 20.66 32.22 20.17
C ASN A 123 22.01 31.61 19.73
N GLU A 124 22.23 31.48 18.41
CA GLU A 124 23.44 30.90 17.81
C GLU A 124 23.69 29.42 18.17
N GLN A 125 22.74 28.77 18.85
CA GLN A 125 22.76 27.34 19.11
C GLN A 125 21.86 26.64 18.09
N THR A 126 22.35 25.55 17.51
CA THR A 126 21.57 24.68 16.64
C THR A 126 21.40 23.32 17.30
N ARG A 127 20.17 22.83 17.31
CA ARG A 127 19.83 21.50 17.83
C ARG A 127 18.93 20.75 16.87
N GLN A 128 19.07 19.44 16.88
CA GLN A 128 18.30 18.55 16.04
C GLN A 128 17.84 17.35 16.87
N ALA A 129 16.55 17.04 16.77
CA ALA A 129 15.97 15.78 17.24
C ALA A 129 15.53 14.93 16.06
N ARG A 130 15.53 13.62 16.29
CA ARG A 130 15.20 12.62 15.27
C ARG A 130 14.37 11.51 15.89
N GLN A 131 13.38 11.03 15.16
CA GLN A 131 12.59 9.88 15.57
C GLN A 131 12.24 8.99 14.38
N PHE A 132 12.32 7.68 14.60
CA PHE A 132 11.92 6.69 13.62
C PHE A 132 10.42 6.45 13.69
N VAL A 133 9.81 6.37 12.50
CA VAL A 133 8.40 6.02 12.34
C VAL A 133 8.27 4.93 11.28
N GLU A 134 7.31 4.03 11.49
CA GLU A 134 7.07 2.88 10.62
C GLU A 134 5.63 2.90 10.12
N ILE A 135 5.46 2.97 8.80
CA ILE A 135 4.15 2.76 8.19
C ILE A 135 4.01 1.27 7.96
N LYS A 136 3.14 0.61 8.73
CA LYS A 136 2.89 -0.81 8.56
C LYS A 136 2.23 -1.06 7.21
N GLY A 137 2.82 -2.00 6.47
CA GLY A 137 2.21 -2.51 5.25
C GLY A 137 0.83 -3.09 5.56
N LYS A 138 -0.09 -3.01 4.61
CA LYS A 138 -1.35 -3.73 4.73
C LYS A 138 -1.02 -5.22 4.58
N GLU A 139 -0.95 -5.93 5.71
CA GLU A 139 -0.82 -7.39 5.67
C GLU A 139 -1.94 -7.93 4.76
N PRO A 140 -1.62 -8.79 3.78
CA PRO A 140 -2.65 -9.47 3.04
C PRO A 140 -3.43 -10.26 4.08
N PHE A 141 -4.71 -9.95 4.24
CA PHE A 141 -5.58 -10.77 5.05
C PHE A 141 -5.63 -12.13 4.32
N LEU A 142 -4.78 -13.07 4.74
CA LEU A 142 -4.78 -14.44 4.27
C LEU A 142 -6.06 -15.08 4.81
N LEU A 143 -7.16 -14.80 4.13
CA LEU A 143 -8.36 -15.59 4.26
C LEU A 143 -7.97 -16.99 3.77
N ASN A 144 -8.01 -18.00 4.65
CA ASN A 144 -7.94 -19.42 4.28
C ASN A 144 -9.20 -19.85 3.51
N GLU A 145 -9.72 -18.97 2.65
CA GLU A 145 -10.90 -19.13 1.84
C GLU A 145 -10.46 -19.75 0.51
N LYS A 146 -11.11 -20.85 0.14
CA LYS A 146 -10.87 -21.54 -1.12
C LYS A 146 -12.03 -21.24 -2.06
N PHE A 147 -11.73 -20.92 -3.31
CA PHE A 147 -12.71 -20.75 -4.38
C PHE A 147 -12.48 -21.81 -5.47
N LEU A 148 -13.57 -22.18 -6.16
CA LEU A 148 -13.51 -23.20 -7.22
C LEU A 148 -13.01 -22.57 -8.52
N MET A 149 -11.86 -23.07 -8.97
CA MET A 149 -11.25 -22.74 -10.25
C MET A 149 -10.94 -24.03 -11.00
N GLU A 150 -11.35 -24.13 -12.27
CA GLU A 150 -11.14 -25.33 -13.08
C GLU A 150 -10.82 -25.01 -14.53
N PHE A 151 -10.00 -25.85 -15.15
CA PHE A 151 -9.81 -25.80 -16.59
C PHE A 151 -10.96 -26.54 -17.29
N ASP A 152 -11.73 -25.80 -18.08
CA ASP A 152 -12.77 -26.34 -18.94
C ASP A 152 -12.10 -27.10 -20.10
N LYS A 153 -12.02 -28.42 -19.95
CA LYS A 153 -11.59 -29.34 -21.02
C LYS A 153 -12.71 -29.70 -21.99
N SER A 154 -13.87 -29.04 -21.92
CA SER A 154 -14.97 -29.32 -22.84
C SER A 154 -14.61 -28.82 -24.24
N GLN A 155 -14.11 -29.73 -25.09
CA GLN A 155 -13.95 -29.48 -26.53
C GLN A 155 -15.25 -29.16 -27.26
N ASN A 156 -16.40 -29.24 -26.58
CA ASN A 156 -17.72 -28.91 -27.11
C ASN A 156 -18.32 -27.78 -26.26
N GLY A 157 -18.40 -26.57 -26.82
CA GLY A 157 -18.79 -25.31 -26.17
C GLY A 157 -20.20 -25.18 -25.57
N ASN A 158 -20.80 -26.25 -25.04
CA ASN A 158 -22.17 -26.26 -24.52
C ASN A 158 -22.29 -26.29 -22.98
N GLY A 159 -21.19 -26.06 -22.25
CA GLY A 159 -21.15 -26.10 -20.77
C GLY A 159 -21.13 -24.74 -20.08
N GLY A 160 -21.85 -23.73 -20.59
CA GLY A 160 -21.89 -22.40 -19.99
C GLY A 160 -22.80 -22.32 -18.76
N SER A 161 -22.27 -22.57 -17.56
CA SER A 161 -22.96 -22.17 -16.32
C SER A 161 -23.08 -20.64 -16.29
N ARG A 162 -24.29 -20.11 -16.13
CA ARG A 162 -24.61 -18.66 -16.19
C ARG A 162 -23.96 -17.80 -15.08
N LYS A 163 -23.09 -18.36 -14.24
CA LYS A 163 -22.43 -17.71 -13.10
C LYS A 163 -20.90 -17.87 -13.09
N ALA A 164 -20.28 -18.01 -14.25
CA ALA A 164 -18.83 -18.23 -14.34
C ALA A 164 -18.13 -17.21 -15.25
N ASN A 165 -16.91 -16.81 -14.86
CA ASN A 165 -16.03 -15.99 -15.68
C ASN A 165 -15.05 -16.91 -16.44
N ASN A 166 -14.86 -16.68 -17.74
CA ASN A 166 -13.91 -17.41 -18.58
C ASN A 166 -12.59 -16.62 -18.71
N LEU A 167 -11.46 -17.32 -18.63
CA LEU A 167 -10.10 -16.81 -18.86
C LEU A 167 -9.40 -17.73 -19.89
N TRP A 168 -8.52 -17.21 -20.75
CA TRP A 168 -7.81 -18.00 -21.77
C TRP A 168 -6.28 -17.88 -21.60
N ALA A 169 -5.52 -18.96 -21.81
CA ALA A 169 -4.04 -18.95 -21.78
C ALA A 169 -3.41 -19.43 -23.09
N ASN A 170 -2.33 -18.80 -23.55
CA ASN A 170 -1.64 -19.15 -24.81
C ASN A 170 -0.60 -20.27 -24.63
N GLY A 171 -0.63 -21.28 -25.51
CA GLY A 171 0.42 -22.30 -25.55
C GLY A 171 -0.02 -23.59 -26.24
N ILE A 172 0.06 -23.64 -27.58
CA ILE A 172 -0.17 -24.78 -28.50
C ILE A 172 -1.56 -25.47 -28.42
N ASP A 173 -2.18 -25.53 -27.25
CA ASP A 173 -3.57 -25.89 -26.98
C ASP A 173 -4.12 -24.85 -25.99
N TYR A 174 -5.03 -23.97 -26.41
CA TYR A 174 -5.59 -22.96 -25.51
C TYR A 174 -6.45 -23.64 -24.43
N LEU A 175 -6.14 -23.38 -23.15
CA LEU A 175 -6.91 -23.89 -22.03
C LEU A 175 -7.86 -22.80 -21.51
N LYS A 176 -9.14 -23.13 -21.46
CA LYS A 176 -10.17 -22.28 -20.88
C LYS A 176 -10.19 -22.49 -19.37
N LEU A 177 -10.06 -21.42 -18.60
CA LEU A 177 -10.12 -21.42 -17.15
C LEU A 177 -11.44 -20.80 -16.70
N LEU A 178 -12.13 -21.47 -15.80
CA LEU A 178 -13.43 -21.10 -15.27
C LEU A 178 -13.29 -20.80 -13.79
N ILE A 179 -13.70 -19.60 -13.37
CA ILE A 179 -13.85 -19.25 -11.95
C ILE A 179 -15.33 -19.26 -11.61
N SER A 180 -15.73 -20.17 -10.73
CA SER A 180 -17.11 -20.26 -10.28
C SER A 180 -17.36 -19.24 -9.18
N ARG A 181 -18.34 -18.34 -9.39
CA ARG A 181 -18.70 -17.32 -8.39
C ARG A 181 -19.38 -17.94 -7.17
N ASP A 182 -20.14 -19.00 -7.39
CA ASP A 182 -20.83 -19.74 -6.33
C ASP A 182 -20.53 -21.24 -6.50
N PRO A 183 -19.54 -21.77 -5.75
CA PRO A 183 -19.20 -23.18 -5.81
C PRO A 183 -20.33 -24.10 -5.35
N ASN A 184 -21.35 -23.62 -4.61
CA ASN A 184 -22.50 -24.42 -4.21
C ASN A 184 -23.48 -24.67 -5.37
N SER A 185 -23.67 -23.68 -6.25
CA SER A 185 -24.52 -23.82 -7.44
C SER A 185 -23.76 -24.15 -8.73
N SER A 186 -22.44 -24.34 -8.64
CA SER A 186 -21.62 -24.78 -9.77
C SER A 186 -22.03 -26.18 -10.23
N ILE A 187 -22.35 -26.32 -11.51
CA ILE A 187 -22.73 -27.58 -12.18
C ILE A 187 -21.56 -28.23 -12.93
N THR A 188 -20.35 -27.81 -12.59
CA THR A 188 -19.14 -28.18 -13.30
C THR A 188 -18.61 -29.53 -12.81
N ARG A 189 -17.77 -30.17 -13.63
CA ARG A 189 -17.32 -31.56 -13.36
C ARG A 189 -16.56 -31.69 -12.04
N PHE A 190 -15.85 -30.66 -11.60
CA PHE A 190 -15.07 -30.69 -10.37
C PHE A 190 -15.80 -30.13 -9.15
N SER A 191 -17.05 -29.67 -9.33
CA SER A 191 -17.80 -29.00 -8.27
C SER A 191 -18.09 -29.91 -7.06
N ASP A 192 -18.44 -31.18 -7.27
CA ASP A 192 -18.68 -32.14 -6.20
C ASP A 192 -17.41 -32.45 -5.39
N CYS A 193 -16.31 -32.79 -6.09
CA CYS A 193 -15.02 -33.05 -5.46
C CYS A 193 -14.49 -31.85 -4.66
N PHE A 194 -14.68 -30.64 -5.18
CA PHE A 194 -14.34 -29.42 -4.47
C PHE A 194 -15.17 -29.24 -3.20
N ARG A 195 -16.51 -29.38 -3.28
CA ARG A 195 -17.39 -29.31 -2.11
C ARG A 195 -17.03 -30.36 -1.05
N GLU A 196 -16.71 -31.58 -1.46
CA GLU A 196 -16.24 -32.65 -0.57
C GLU A 196 -14.91 -32.29 0.12
N CYS A 197 -13.94 -31.75 -0.62
CA CYS A 197 -12.66 -31.29 -0.07
C CYS A 197 -12.83 -30.15 0.95
N ILE A 198 -13.73 -29.20 0.67
CA ILE A 198 -14.03 -28.10 1.60
C ILE A 198 -14.71 -28.63 2.86
N SER A 199 -15.72 -29.49 2.71
CA SER A 199 -16.45 -30.08 3.84
C SER A 199 -15.55 -30.92 4.76
N SER A 200 -14.59 -31.65 4.20
CA SER A 200 -13.61 -32.43 4.98
C SER A 200 -12.55 -31.57 5.66
N SER A 201 -12.24 -30.40 5.09
CA SER A 201 -11.25 -29.46 5.64
C SER A 201 -11.80 -28.51 6.70
N ARG A 202 -13.12 -28.52 6.98
CA ARG A 202 -13.83 -27.53 7.83
C ARG A 202 -13.54 -26.08 7.44
N LEU A 203 -13.36 -25.85 6.15
CA LEU A 203 -13.15 -24.51 5.61
C LEU A 203 -14.49 -23.92 5.18
N ASP A 204 -14.63 -22.61 5.31
CA ASP A 204 -15.79 -21.91 4.80
C ASP A 204 -15.72 -21.78 3.28
N LEU A 205 -16.85 -21.99 2.62
CA LEU A 205 -17.00 -21.86 1.18
C LEU A 205 -17.40 -20.43 0.86
N LEU A 206 -16.55 -19.71 0.15
CA LEU A 206 -16.79 -18.30 -0.18
C LEU A 206 -17.58 -18.18 -1.50
N GLU A 207 -18.71 -17.49 -1.45
CA GLU A 207 -19.38 -16.96 -2.65
C GLU A 207 -18.75 -15.61 -3.02
N LEU A 208 -18.29 -15.49 -4.27
CA LEU A 208 -17.72 -14.26 -4.82
C LEU A 208 -18.86 -13.29 -5.19
N SER A 209 -18.79 -12.07 -4.66
CA SER A 209 -19.73 -11.02 -5.05
C SER A 209 -19.56 -10.63 -6.53
N SER A 210 -20.61 -10.10 -7.16
CA SER A 210 -20.65 -9.83 -8.60
C SER A 210 -19.62 -8.80 -9.10
N GLU A 211 -19.03 -8.03 -8.19
CA GLU A 211 -18.02 -6.99 -8.45
C GLU A 211 -16.68 -7.27 -7.74
N GLN A 212 -16.52 -8.47 -7.18
CA GLN A 212 -15.29 -8.83 -6.49
C GLN A 212 -14.15 -8.96 -7.48
N ILE A 213 -13.06 -8.23 -7.22
CA ILE A 213 -11.84 -8.33 -8.01
C ILE A 213 -11.11 -9.60 -7.55
N VAL A 214 -10.93 -10.53 -8.48
CA VAL A 214 -10.09 -11.71 -8.28
C VAL A 214 -8.79 -11.46 -9.03
N GLU A 215 -7.69 -11.42 -8.30
CA GLU A 215 -6.38 -11.25 -8.87
C GLU A 215 -5.84 -12.63 -9.24
N VAL A 216 -6.00 -13.02 -10.50
CA VAL A 216 -5.37 -14.25 -11.01
C VAL A 216 -3.98 -13.90 -11.43
N THR A 217 -3.01 -14.63 -10.90
CA THR A 217 -1.67 -14.52 -11.38
C THR A 217 -1.19 -15.94 -11.94
N CYS A 218 -0.27 -16.06 -12.94
CA CYS A 218 0.62 -17.21 -13.35
C CYS A 218 2.19 -17.08 -13.20
N ASN A 219 2.89 -17.93 -12.44
CA ASN A 219 4.32 -17.82 -12.09
C ASN A 219 5.27 -18.20 -13.24
N ASN A 220 4.70 -18.46 -14.43
CA ASN A 220 5.42 -18.73 -15.65
C ASN A 220 5.33 -17.49 -16.56
N ASP A 221 6.48 -16.85 -16.81
CA ASP A 221 6.57 -15.66 -17.66
C ASP A 221 6.20 -15.95 -19.13
N ASP A 222 6.13 -17.23 -19.53
CA ASP A 222 5.69 -17.64 -20.87
C ASP A 222 4.16 -17.79 -21.00
N MET A 223 3.39 -17.59 -19.91
CA MET A 223 1.94 -17.71 -19.93
C MET A 223 1.25 -16.34 -19.96
N GLU A 224 0.44 -16.11 -20.98
CA GLU A 224 -0.38 -14.90 -21.08
C GLU A 224 -1.84 -15.21 -20.75
N PHE A 225 -2.49 -14.38 -19.91
CA PHE A 225 -3.93 -14.46 -19.72
C PHE A 225 -4.65 -13.48 -20.63
N LEU A 226 -5.56 -14.01 -21.41
CA LEU A 226 -6.57 -13.24 -22.11
C LEU A 226 -7.83 -13.24 -21.26
N TRP A 227 -8.51 -12.10 -21.20
CA TRP A 227 -9.77 -11.91 -20.47
C TRP A 227 -10.64 -10.84 -21.18
N GLY A 228 -11.96 -10.86 -20.95
CA GLY A 228 -12.92 -9.91 -21.58
C GLY A 228 -13.81 -10.53 -22.67
N ASN A 229 -14.23 -9.73 -23.66
CA ASN A 229 -15.12 -10.17 -24.74
C ASN A 229 -14.34 -10.88 -25.86
N VAL A 230 -14.00 -12.14 -25.62
CA VAL A 230 -13.32 -13.01 -26.58
C VAL A 230 -14.30 -14.06 -27.10
N SER A 231 -14.34 -14.21 -28.42
CA SER A 231 -15.11 -15.24 -29.12
C SER A 231 -14.19 -16.13 -29.94
N GLU A 232 -14.44 -17.43 -29.93
CA GLU A 232 -13.74 -18.38 -30.80
C GLU A 232 -14.25 -18.23 -32.24
N PHE A 233 -13.35 -18.36 -33.21
CA PHE A 233 -13.70 -18.51 -34.62
C PHE A 233 -12.88 -19.64 -35.23
N LEU A 234 -13.47 -20.40 -36.15
CA LEU A 234 -12.72 -21.34 -36.98
C LEU A 234 -12.21 -20.57 -38.20
N ASP A 235 -10.89 -20.48 -38.38
CA ASP A 235 -10.33 -19.88 -39.58
C ASP A 235 -10.67 -20.78 -40.78
N PRO A 236 -11.43 -20.27 -41.78
CA PRO A 236 -11.90 -21.09 -42.88
C PRO A 236 -10.79 -21.49 -43.87
N TYR A 237 -9.60 -20.89 -43.77
CA TYR A 237 -8.47 -21.13 -44.67
C TYR A 237 -7.42 -22.06 -44.06
N THR A 238 -7.18 -21.95 -42.75
CA THR A 238 -6.23 -22.83 -42.05
C THR A 238 -6.92 -24.02 -41.38
N ASN A 239 -8.25 -23.96 -41.21
CA ASN A 239 -9.04 -24.91 -40.42
C ASN A 239 -8.56 -25.03 -38.96
N GLU A 240 -7.93 -23.95 -38.45
CA GLU A 240 -7.48 -23.83 -37.08
C GLU A 240 -8.44 -22.94 -36.28
N TRP A 241 -8.60 -23.22 -34.99
CA TRP A 241 -9.38 -22.38 -34.10
C TRP A 241 -8.56 -21.15 -33.69
N GLY A 242 -9.11 -19.97 -33.96
CA GLY A 242 -8.58 -18.68 -33.55
C GLY A 242 -9.46 -17.99 -32.51
N LEU A 243 -8.91 -16.97 -31.85
CA LEU A 243 -9.62 -16.11 -30.91
C LEU A 243 -9.83 -14.72 -31.52
N PHE A 244 -11.07 -14.23 -31.48
CA PHE A 244 -11.45 -12.90 -31.92
C PHE A 244 -11.84 -12.04 -30.72
N PHE A 245 -11.22 -10.87 -30.60
CA PHE A 245 -11.54 -9.87 -29.58
C PHE A 245 -12.53 -8.85 -30.13
N GLN A 246 -13.72 -8.78 -29.53
CA GLN A 246 -14.70 -7.74 -29.87
C GLN A 246 -14.39 -6.45 -29.11
N GLY A 247 -13.40 -5.67 -29.58
CA GLY A 247 -13.05 -4.35 -29.02
C GLY A 247 -11.85 -3.69 -29.70
N LYS A 248 -11.71 -2.36 -29.55
CA LYS A 248 -10.44 -1.67 -29.86
C LYS A 248 -9.38 -2.21 -28.88
N LEU A 249 -8.30 -2.78 -29.40
CA LEU A 249 -7.13 -3.21 -28.64
C LEU A 249 -6.48 -1.99 -27.94
N ASN A 250 -6.96 -1.64 -26.75
CA ASN A 250 -6.18 -0.85 -25.82
C ASN A 250 -5.16 -1.78 -25.14
N LYS A 251 -3.95 -1.30 -24.89
CA LYS A 251 -2.84 -2.06 -24.29
C LYS A 251 -3.14 -2.59 -22.87
N ASP A 252 -4.26 -2.20 -22.28
CA ASP A 252 -4.64 -2.50 -20.89
C ASP A 252 -5.28 -3.89 -20.70
N TYR A 253 -5.47 -4.68 -21.77
CA TYR A 253 -6.12 -5.99 -21.73
C TYR A 253 -5.17 -7.20 -21.63
N PHE A 254 -3.86 -6.96 -21.49
CA PHE A 254 -2.85 -8.02 -21.35
C PHE A 254 -2.32 -8.09 -19.92
N ILE A 255 -2.44 -9.25 -19.27
CA ILE A 255 -1.82 -9.52 -17.97
C ILE A 255 -0.99 -10.81 -18.10
N SER A 256 0.28 -10.75 -17.69
CA SER A 256 1.30 -11.75 -18.00
C SER A 256 1.87 -12.55 -16.81
N LYS A 257 1.29 -12.53 -15.59
CA LYS A 257 2.02 -13.08 -14.39
C LYS A 257 1.16 -13.60 -13.21
N GLY A 258 1.77 -14.42 -12.30
CA GLY A 258 1.63 -15.04 -10.88
C GLY A 258 0.88 -16.35 -10.30
N SER A 259 0.03 -16.24 -9.28
CA SER A 259 -0.96 -17.19 -8.69
C SER A 259 -2.34 -16.55 -8.41
N ALA A 260 -3.47 -17.28 -8.26
CA ALA A 260 -4.77 -16.63 -7.98
C ALA A 260 -5.01 -16.30 -6.50
N SER A 261 -5.35 -15.04 -6.19
CA SER A 261 -5.76 -14.55 -4.86
C SER A 261 -7.03 -13.69 -4.93
N VAL A 262 -7.81 -13.69 -3.86
CA VAL A 262 -9.06 -12.93 -3.75
C VAL A 262 -8.83 -11.79 -2.76
N GLN A 263 -8.92 -10.54 -3.20
CA GLN A 263 -8.96 -9.41 -2.30
C GLN A 263 -10.40 -9.07 -1.95
N LYS A 264 -10.80 -9.32 -0.70
CA LYS A 264 -12.09 -8.85 -0.19
C LYS A 264 -11.99 -7.37 0.14
N ASN A 265 -12.61 -6.52 -0.67
CA ASN A 265 -12.83 -5.12 -0.29
C ASN A 265 -13.87 -5.09 0.83
N LEU A 266 -13.39 -5.03 2.07
CA LEU A 266 -14.22 -4.61 3.20
C LEU A 266 -14.50 -3.12 3.01
N LYS A 267 -15.72 -2.79 2.57
CA LYS A 267 -16.27 -1.44 2.74
C LYS A 267 -16.53 -1.17 4.22
#